data_AF-A0A497L7R8-F1
#
_entry.id   AF-A0A497L7R8-F1
#
_cell.length_a   1.000
_cell.length_b   1.000
_cell.length_c   1.000
_cell.angle_alpha   90.00
_cell.angle_beta   90.00
_cell.angle_gamma   90.00
#
_symmetry.space_group_name_H-M   'P 1'
#
loop_
_entity.id
_entity.type
_entity.pdbx_description
1 polymer ?
#
loop_
_entity_poly.entity_id
_entity_poly.type
_entity_poly.pdbx_seq_one_letter_code
_entity_poly.pdbx_strand_id
1 'polypeptide(L)'
;MSKAILEVKDLYMYYRTTKGSLKAVDGVSFILNRGETLALIGESGCGKSSLAKSLIRLLPRNVAVFRGHIYLDGKDIMKIDDSKFRRTVQWQRISMVAQAALNSLNPVIKVGKQVAEPLIVHKGVDIKEALERARKVFSLVGIPTVFADRYPFELSGGMRQRAIIAMALIMNPEVIILDEPTSALDVLTQANIMNLLKKIKKEASISFILITHDVGLSSELADKVAVMYAGQIVEFNDAESFYSSPLHPYSQKLMASVPTLRADRTPEYIPGSPISLINPPEGCRFADRCGLRMPVCSKEPPLVSLGAERYVKCWLYAR
;
A
#
# COMPACT_ATOMS: atom_id res chain seq x y z
N MET A 1 6.73 15.28 19.55
CA MET A 1 6.01 14.21 18.81
C MET A 1 6.95 13.64 17.77
N SER A 2 6.95 12.32 17.54
CA SER A 2 7.79 11.70 16.52
C SER A 2 7.37 12.18 15.12
N LYS A 3 8.35 12.41 14.22
CA LYS A 3 8.10 12.72 12.80
C LYS A 3 7.47 11.52 12.08
N ALA A 4 7.87 10.31 12.44
CA ALA A 4 7.36 9.05 11.91
C ALA A 4 5.96 8.74 12.46
N ILE A 5 4.97 8.53 11.59
CA ILE A 5 3.67 7.98 11.99
C ILE A 5 3.72 6.46 12.07
N LEU A 6 4.38 5.81 11.12
CA LEU A 6 4.46 4.36 11.01
C LEU A 6 5.92 3.97 10.72
N GLU A 7 6.46 3.07 11.53
CA GLU A 7 7.79 2.52 11.35
C GLU A 7 7.71 1.00 11.41
N VAL A 8 8.20 0.33 10.38
CA VAL A 8 8.22 -1.11 10.24
C VAL A 8 9.68 -1.55 10.29
N LYS A 9 10.00 -2.52 11.15
CA LYS A 9 11.35 -3.10 11.27
C LYS A 9 11.29 -4.62 11.22
N ASP A 10 12.08 -5.18 10.32
CA ASP A 10 12.32 -6.61 10.20
C ASP A 10 11.02 -7.42 10.21
N LEU A 11 10.05 -6.98 9.42
CA LEU A 11 8.75 -7.61 9.33
C LEU A 11 8.82 -8.86 8.45
N TYR A 12 8.31 -9.96 8.97
CA TYR A 12 8.21 -11.24 8.28
C TYR A 12 6.76 -11.75 8.33
N MET A 13 6.22 -12.13 7.18
CA MET A 13 4.92 -12.79 7.07
C MET A 13 4.99 -13.90 6.02
N TYR A 14 4.86 -15.14 6.46
CA TYR A 14 4.94 -16.32 5.58
C TYR A 14 3.64 -17.12 5.61
N TYR A 15 3.21 -17.62 4.45
CA TYR A 15 2.06 -18.52 4.34
C TYR A 15 2.51 -19.98 4.32
N ARG A 16 1.74 -20.84 4.99
CA ARG A 16 1.80 -22.29 4.79
C ARG A 16 1.06 -22.65 3.51
N THR A 17 1.75 -23.33 2.60
CA THR A 17 1.16 -23.89 1.38
C THR A 17 1.44 -25.39 1.32
N THR A 18 0.76 -26.12 0.44
CA THR A 18 1.02 -27.55 0.20
C THR A 18 2.41 -27.82 -0.36
N LYS A 19 3.03 -26.83 -1.01
CA LYS A 19 4.36 -26.92 -1.64
C LYS A 19 5.50 -26.41 -0.76
N GLY A 20 5.20 -25.92 0.45
CA GLY A 20 6.19 -25.37 1.39
C GLY A 20 5.82 -24.00 1.94
N SER A 21 6.80 -23.34 2.57
CA SER A 21 6.63 -22.00 3.15
C SER A 21 6.78 -20.93 2.08
N LEU A 22 5.73 -20.15 1.86
CA LEU A 22 5.72 -19.03 0.93
C LEU A 22 6.10 -17.74 1.68
N LYS A 23 7.25 -17.15 1.36
CA LYS A 23 7.78 -15.95 2.02
C LYS A 23 7.23 -14.67 1.39
N ALA A 24 6.02 -14.26 1.78
CA ALA A 24 5.33 -13.12 1.17
C ALA A 24 5.86 -11.75 1.62
N VAL A 25 6.33 -11.65 2.86
CA VAL A 25 7.02 -10.49 3.43
C VAL A 25 8.22 -11.02 4.17
N ASP A 26 9.42 -10.58 3.84
CA ASP A 26 10.67 -11.21 4.28
C ASP A 26 11.75 -10.18 4.63
N GLY A 27 11.76 -9.74 5.88
CA GLY A 27 12.72 -8.77 6.40
C GLY A 27 12.45 -7.36 5.89
N VAL A 28 11.18 -6.97 5.83
CA VAL A 28 10.76 -5.65 5.34
C VAL A 28 10.91 -4.60 6.43
N SER A 29 11.59 -3.50 6.10
CA SER A 29 11.77 -2.35 6.98
C SER A 29 11.54 -1.04 6.22
N PHE A 30 10.75 -0.12 6.75
CA PHE A 30 10.55 1.22 6.18
C PHE A 30 9.97 2.18 7.21
N ILE A 31 10.07 3.47 6.93
CA ILE A 31 9.51 4.54 7.75
C ILE A 31 8.56 5.38 6.89
N LEU A 32 7.44 5.79 7.47
CA LEU A 32 6.48 6.72 6.89
C LEU A 32 6.26 7.88 7.86
N ASN A 33 6.49 9.11 7.42
CA ASN A 33 6.23 10.29 8.25
C ASN A 33 4.77 10.76 8.16
N ARG A 34 4.38 11.59 9.12
CA ARG A 34 3.05 12.22 9.15
C ARG A 34 2.84 13.09 7.91
N GLY A 35 1.69 12.92 7.26
CA GLY A 35 1.31 13.64 6.03
C GLY A 35 2.05 13.17 4.77
N GLU A 36 2.98 12.22 4.87
CA GLU A 36 3.65 11.65 3.71
C GLU A 36 2.80 10.53 3.06
N THR A 37 3.04 10.32 1.78
CA THR A 37 2.59 9.16 1.02
C THR A 37 3.77 8.28 0.67
N LEU A 38 3.71 7.03 1.09
CA LEU A 38 4.60 5.97 0.62
C LEU A 38 3.96 5.24 -0.57
N ALA A 39 4.57 5.32 -1.74
CA ALA A 39 4.25 4.42 -2.85
C ALA A 39 4.97 3.09 -2.67
N LEU A 40 4.22 2.00 -2.57
CA LEU A 40 4.74 0.63 -2.59
C LEU A 40 4.49 0.03 -3.97
N ILE A 41 5.56 -0.12 -4.75
CA ILE A 41 5.50 -0.54 -6.15
C ILE A 41 6.19 -1.89 -6.36
N GLY A 42 5.78 -2.61 -7.40
CA GLY A 42 6.37 -3.90 -7.77
C GLY A 42 5.42 -4.74 -8.62
N GLU A 43 5.92 -5.82 -9.19
CA GLU A 43 5.15 -6.76 -10.03
C GLU A 43 4.00 -7.41 -9.24
N SER A 44 2.97 -7.89 -9.95
CA SER A 44 1.89 -8.65 -9.33
C SER A 44 2.44 -9.88 -8.59
N GLY A 45 1.88 -10.19 -7.42
CA GLY A 45 2.30 -11.32 -6.62
C GLY A 45 3.62 -11.14 -5.84
N CYS A 46 4.30 -9.99 -5.89
CA CYS A 46 5.57 -9.80 -5.18
C CYS A 46 5.45 -9.63 -3.65
N GLY A 47 4.23 -9.52 -3.10
CA GLY A 47 3.97 -9.44 -1.65
C GLY A 47 3.34 -8.14 -1.14
N LYS A 48 3.04 -7.16 -2.00
CA LYS A 48 2.52 -5.83 -1.59
C LYS A 48 1.23 -5.90 -0.77
N SER A 49 0.20 -6.58 -1.26
CA SER A 49 -1.07 -6.74 -0.53
C SER A 49 -0.90 -7.57 0.75
N SER A 50 0.07 -8.48 0.77
CA SER A 50 0.45 -9.23 1.97
C SER A 50 1.07 -8.31 3.03
N LEU A 51 1.97 -7.41 2.61
CA LEU A 51 2.49 -6.35 3.48
C LEU A 51 1.36 -5.46 4.02
N ALA A 52 0.47 -4.95 3.17
CA ALA A 52 -0.70 -4.17 3.62
C ALA A 52 -1.52 -4.89 4.70
N LYS A 53 -1.92 -6.14 4.43
CA LYS A 53 -2.71 -6.94 5.37
C LYS A 53 -1.99 -7.15 6.70
N SER A 54 -0.67 -7.31 6.66
CA SER A 54 0.15 -7.48 7.86
C SER A 54 0.16 -6.23 8.76
N LEU A 55 0.15 -5.03 8.17
CA LEU A 55 0.14 -3.76 8.92
C LEU A 55 -1.14 -3.54 9.74
N ILE A 56 -2.26 -4.09 9.26
CA ILE A 56 -3.56 -4.01 9.93
C ILE A 56 -4.07 -5.35 10.45
N ARG A 57 -3.19 -6.36 10.58
CA ARG A 57 -3.50 -7.72 11.07
C ARG A 57 -4.74 -8.37 10.43
N LEU A 58 -4.96 -8.16 9.14
CA LEU A 58 -5.95 -8.94 8.36
C LEU A 58 -5.30 -10.24 7.86
N LEU A 59 -4.83 -11.06 8.81
CA LEU A 59 -4.02 -12.25 8.56
C LEU A 59 -4.91 -13.45 8.17
N PRO A 60 -4.72 -14.04 6.97
CA PRO A 60 -5.36 -15.30 6.63
C PRO A 60 -4.99 -16.44 7.58
N ARG A 61 -5.87 -17.45 7.72
CA ARG A 61 -5.66 -18.59 8.63
C ARG A 61 -4.42 -19.43 8.32
N ASN A 62 -3.91 -19.37 7.09
CA ASN A 62 -2.73 -20.11 6.67
C ASN A 62 -1.42 -19.33 6.89
N VAL A 63 -1.43 -18.17 7.54
CA VAL A 63 -0.19 -17.50 7.97
C VAL A 63 0.50 -18.37 9.03
N ALA A 64 1.73 -18.77 8.76
CA ALA A 64 2.53 -19.63 9.64
C ALA A 64 3.55 -18.84 10.46
N VAL A 65 4.08 -17.75 9.89
CA VAL A 65 5.04 -16.87 10.54
C VAL A 65 4.51 -15.45 10.42
N PHE A 66 4.44 -14.75 11.55
CA PHE A 66 4.20 -13.32 11.61
C PHE A 66 5.01 -12.73 12.78
N ARG A 67 6.10 -12.04 12.47
CA ARG A 67 7.06 -11.50 13.47
C ARG A 67 7.72 -10.23 12.96
N GLY A 68 8.39 -9.52 13.86
CA GLY A 68 9.03 -8.23 13.58
C GLY A 68 8.42 -7.15 14.46
N HIS A 69 8.63 -5.89 14.08
CA HIS A 69 8.12 -4.75 14.83
C HIS A 69 7.38 -3.79 13.91
N ILE A 70 6.25 -3.29 14.41
CA ILE A 70 5.47 -2.23 13.77
C ILE A 70 5.22 -1.20 14.86
N TYR A 71 5.72 0.01 14.67
CA TYR A 71 5.53 1.13 15.58
C TYR A 71 4.55 2.12 14.96
N LEU A 72 3.48 2.44 15.67
CA LEU A 72 2.50 3.46 15.28
C LEU A 72 2.55 4.60 16.28
N ASP A 73 3.04 5.76 15.83
CA ASP A 73 3.34 6.91 16.68
C ASP A 73 4.28 6.53 17.84
N GLY A 74 5.36 5.82 17.51
CA GLY A 74 6.37 5.35 18.45
C GLY A 74 5.95 4.18 19.37
N LYS A 75 4.70 3.71 19.29
CA LYS A 75 4.22 2.58 20.11
C LYS A 75 4.26 1.28 19.31
N ASP A 76 4.92 0.26 19.84
CA ASP A 76 4.96 -1.07 19.22
C ASP A 76 3.55 -1.71 19.25
N ILE A 77 2.91 -1.76 18.09
CA ILE A 77 1.57 -2.32 17.94
C ILE A 77 1.60 -3.84 17.77
N MET A 78 2.76 -4.50 17.61
CA MET A 78 2.86 -5.96 17.55
C MET A 78 2.60 -6.62 18.91
N LYS A 79 2.85 -5.89 20.01
CA LYS A 79 2.64 -6.38 21.38
C LYS A 79 1.20 -6.26 21.90
N ILE A 80 0.33 -5.59 21.13
CA ILE A 80 -1.09 -5.43 21.47
C ILE A 80 -1.82 -6.74 21.19
N ASP A 81 -2.73 -7.17 22.08
CA ASP A 81 -3.61 -8.31 21.82
C ASP A 81 -4.63 -8.01 20.71
N ASP A 82 -5.18 -9.03 20.06
CA ASP A 82 -6.06 -8.83 18.89
C ASP A 82 -7.36 -8.07 19.20
N SER A 83 -7.90 -8.22 20.42
CA SER A 83 -9.13 -7.52 20.82
C SER A 83 -8.86 -6.02 20.95
N LYS A 84 -7.79 -5.65 21.65
CA LYS A 84 -7.36 -4.26 21.80
C LYS A 84 -6.89 -3.67 20.47
N PHE A 85 -6.20 -4.44 19.63
CA PHE A 85 -5.77 -4.00 18.29
C PHE A 85 -6.98 -3.64 17.42
N ARG A 86 -8.03 -4.49 17.40
CA ARG A 86 -9.27 -4.21 16.68
C ARG A 86 -9.98 -2.95 17.17
N ARG A 87 -9.98 -2.71 18.48
CA ARG A 87 -10.69 -1.56 19.09
C ARG A 87 -9.92 -0.25 18.99
N THR A 88 -8.59 -0.29 18.93
CA THR A 88 -7.75 0.92 19.08
C THR A 88 -6.87 1.22 17.86
N VAL A 89 -6.71 0.29 16.92
CA VAL A 89 -5.86 0.46 15.73
C VAL A 89 -6.64 0.26 14.44
N GLN A 90 -7.27 -0.92 14.25
CA GLN A 90 -8.02 -1.21 13.02
C GLN A 90 -9.16 -0.22 12.84
N TRP A 91 -9.21 0.42 11.67
CA TRP A 91 -10.18 1.45 11.28
C TRP A 91 -10.15 2.74 12.11
N GLN A 92 -9.70 2.70 13.37
CA GLN A 92 -9.54 3.86 14.24
C GLN A 92 -8.32 4.71 13.88
N ARG A 93 -7.19 4.05 13.62
CA ARG A 93 -5.90 4.69 13.37
C ARG A 93 -5.28 4.33 12.03
N ILE A 94 -5.50 3.09 11.61
CA ILE A 94 -5.11 2.61 10.28
C ILE A 94 -6.35 2.00 9.63
N SER A 95 -6.74 2.55 8.48
CA SER A 95 -7.81 1.99 7.65
C SER A 95 -7.25 1.49 6.31
N MET A 96 -8.03 0.70 5.59
CA MET A 96 -7.61 0.18 4.29
C MET A 96 -8.75 0.23 3.28
N VAL A 97 -8.42 0.71 2.09
CA VAL A 97 -9.20 0.48 0.86
C VAL A 97 -8.56 -0.71 0.17
N ALA A 98 -9.20 -1.86 0.26
CA ALA A 98 -8.63 -3.11 -0.26
C ALA A 98 -8.70 -3.22 -1.79
N GLN A 99 -7.91 -4.12 -2.36
CA GLN A 99 -7.99 -4.45 -3.78
C GLN A 99 -9.39 -4.94 -4.14
N ALA A 100 -9.88 -4.53 -5.31
CA ALA A 100 -11.23 -4.83 -5.79
C ALA A 100 -12.35 -4.44 -4.80
N ALA A 101 -12.13 -3.39 -3.99
CA ALA A 101 -13.11 -2.95 -2.99
C ALA A 101 -14.47 -2.55 -3.58
N LEU A 102 -14.59 -2.29 -4.89
CA LEU A 102 -15.90 -2.12 -5.53
C LEU A 102 -16.86 -3.30 -5.27
N ASN A 103 -16.31 -4.49 -5.03
CA ASN A 103 -17.06 -5.71 -4.67
C ASN A 103 -17.33 -5.84 -3.16
N SER A 104 -16.76 -4.97 -2.32
CA SER A 104 -16.97 -5.02 -0.86
C SER A 104 -18.25 -4.31 -0.42
N LEU A 105 -18.82 -3.46 -1.27
CA LEU A 105 -20.11 -2.83 -0.98
C LEU A 105 -21.24 -3.87 -1.16
N ASN A 106 -21.97 -4.13 -0.08
CA ASN A 106 -23.13 -5.02 -0.11
C ASN A 106 -24.25 -4.40 -0.98
N PRO A 107 -24.66 -5.05 -2.08
CA PRO A 107 -25.59 -4.45 -3.06
C PRO A 107 -26.99 -4.22 -2.51
N VAL A 108 -27.40 -4.91 -1.43
CA VAL A 108 -28.74 -4.78 -0.84
C VAL A 108 -28.80 -3.83 0.36
N ILE A 109 -27.69 -3.14 0.67
CA ILE A 109 -27.61 -2.16 1.75
C ILE A 109 -27.31 -0.79 1.16
N LYS A 110 -28.05 0.24 1.59
CA LYS A 110 -27.78 1.63 1.20
C LYS A 110 -26.34 2.05 1.53
N VAL A 111 -25.72 2.80 0.62
CA VAL A 111 -24.29 3.13 0.68
C VAL A 111 -23.97 3.97 1.92
N GLY A 112 -24.85 4.90 2.29
CA GLY A 112 -24.68 5.71 3.50
C GLY A 112 -24.63 4.88 4.78
N LYS A 113 -25.40 3.79 4.87
CA LYS A 113 -25.38 2.88 6.03
C LYS A 113 -24.05 2.14 6.14
N GLN A 114 -23.53 1.65 5.02
CA GLN A 114 -22.23 0.95 4.98
C GLN A 114 -21.09 1.90 5.34
N VAL A 115 -21.14 3.14 4.84
CA VAL A 115 -20.12 4.16 5.14
C VAL A 115 -20.19 4.59 6.61
N ALA A 116 -21.38 4.64 7.21
CA ALA A 116 -21.60 4.95 8.62
C ALA A 116 -21.21 3.80 9.58
N GLU A 117 -21.20 2.55 9.10
CA GLU A 117 -21.00 1.34 9.92
C GLU A 117 -19.77 1.40 10.83
N PRO A 118 -18.58 1.87 10.39
CA PRO A 118 -17.42 1.92 11.27
C PRO A 118 -17.60 2.78 12.51
N LEU A 119 -18.35 3.90 12.44
CA LEU A 119 -18.64 4.75 13.59
C LEU A 119 -19.52 4.02 14.62
N ILE A 120 -20.48 3.24 14.13
CA ILE A 120 -21.42 2.48 14.97
C ILE A 120 -20.64 1.36 15.67
N VAL A 121 -19.88 0.57 14.90
CA VAL A 121 -19.17 -0.61 15.41
C VAL A 121 -18.02 -0.24 16.35
N HIS A 122 -17.22 0.78 16.02
CA HIS A 122 -16.00 1.09 16.76
C HIS A 122 -16.16 2.20 17.80
N LYS A 123 -17.16 3.10 17.67
CA LYS A 123 -17.39 4.21 18.61
C LYS A 123 -18.76 4.19 19.27
N GLY A 124 -19.66 3.27 18.92
CA GLY A 124 -21.01 3.21 19.49
C GLY A 124 -21.85 4.45 19.17
N VAL A 125 -21.55 5.15 18.08
CA VAL A 125 -22.29 6.35 17.65
C VAL A 125 -23.70 5.95 17.25
N ASP A 126 -24.69 6.76 17.63
CA ASP A 126 -26.08 6.54 17.24
C ASP A 126 -26.24 6.52 15.71
N ILE A 127 -27.16 5.70 15.21
CA ILE A 127 -27.34 5.47 13.77
C ILE A 127 -27.65 6.77 13.03
N LYS A 128 -28.49 7.64 13.61
CA LYS A 128 -28.88 8.90 12.97
C LYS A 128 -27.69 9.84 12.86
N GLU A 129 -26.90 9.93 13.92
CA GLU A 129 -25.68 10.73 13.94
C GLU A 129 -24.61 10.18 12.99
N ALA A 130 -24.41 8.85 12.95
CA ALA A 130 -23.44 8.21 12.08
C ALA A 130 -23.78 8.43 10.60
N LEU A 131 -25.07 8.38 10.23
CA LEU A 131 -25.53 8.68 8.87
C LEU A 131 -25.30 10.14 8.49
N GLU A 132 -25.50 11.08 9.42
CA GLU A 132 -25.23 12.49 9.17
C GLU A 132 -23.73 12.75 8.95
N ARG A 133 -22.87 12.10 9.74
CA ARG A 133 -21.42 12.14 9.52
C ARG A 133 -21.04 11.50 8.18
N ALA A 134 -21.65 10.40 7.79
CA ALA A 134 -21.41 9.78 6.48
C ALA A 134 -21.76 10.74 5.33
N ARG A 135 -22.89 11.48 5.41
CA ARG A 135 -23.24 12.51 4.42
C ARG A 135 -22.20 13.64 4.35
N LYS A 136 -21.65 14.07 5.48
CA LYS A 136 -20.56 15.07 5.50
C LYS A 136 -19.29 14.55 4.82
N VAL A 137 -18.92 13.30 5.07
CA VAL A 137 -17.76 12.68 4.40
C VAL A 137 -18.00 12.50 2.90
N PHE A 138 -19.24 12.27 2.46
CA PHE A 138 -19.58 12.23 1.03
C PHE A 138 -19.23 13.53 0.32
N SER A 139 -19.53 14.68 0.92
CA SER A 139 -19.13 15.98 0.37
C SER A 139 -17.61 16.10 0.21
N LEU A 140 -16.82 15.57 1.15
CA LEU A 140 -15.36 15.58 1.09
C LEU A 140 -14.82 14.73 -0.08
N VAL A 141 -15.48 13.60 -0.38
CA VAL A 141 -15.11 12.75 -1.52
C VAL A 141 -15.83 13.13 -2.83
N GLY A 142 -16.58 14.23 -2.85
CA GLY A 142 -17.29 14.71 -4.05
C GLY A 142 -18.49 13.85 -4.46
N ILE A 143 -19.15 13.20 -3.51
CA ILE A 143 -20.43 12.51 -3.70
C ILE A 143 -21.56 13.42 -3.19
N PRO A 144 -22.64 13.65 -3.97
CA PRO A 144 -23.83 14.35 -3.48
C PRO A 144 -24.43 13.66 -2.25
N THR A 145 -24.80 14.41 -1.22
CA THR A 145 -25.29 13.85 0.06
C THR A 145 -26.53 12.98 -0.11
N VAL A 146 -27.37 13.29 -1.09
CA VAL A 146 -28.55 12.50 -1.47
C VAL A 146 -28.21 11.07 -1.90
N PHE A 147 -26.96 10.78 -2.29
CA PHE A 147 -26.55 9.43 -2.69
C PHE A 147 -26.27 8.52 -1.49
N ALA A 148 -26.27 9.05 -0.26
CA ALA A 148 -26.26 8.23 0.95
C ALA A 148 -27.45 7.26 1.02
N ASP A 149 -28.57 7.66 0.41
CA ASP A 149 -29.81 6.88 0.40
C ASP A 149 -29.93 5.90 -0.79
N ARG A 150 -28.92 5.86 -1.67
CA ARG A 150 -28.84 4.95 -2.82
C ARG A 150 -28.17 3.62 -2.50
N TYR A 151 -28.41 2.64 -3.34
CA TYR A 151 -27.73 1.34 -3.34
C TYR A 151 -26.46 1.37 -4.21
N PRO A 152 -25.48 0.47 -3.98
CA PRO A 152 -24.24 0.45 -4.76
C PRO A 152 -24.42 0.31 -6.27
N PHE A 153 -25.44 -0.42 -6.73
CA PHE A 153 -25.72 -0.61 -8.16
C PHE A 153 -26.29 0.66 -8.84
N GLU A 154 -26.69 1.67 -8.07
CA GLU A 154 -27.17 2.97 -8.58
C GLU A 154 -26.02 4.01 -8.71
N LEU A 155 -24.77 3.58 -8.47
CA LEU A 155 -23.57 4.41 -8.49
C LEU A 155 -22.60 3.96 -9.60
N SER A 156 -21.97 4.94 -10.26
CA SER A 156 -20.85 4.66 -11.18
C SER A 156 -19.67 4.01 -10.45
N GLY A 157 -18.76 3.37 -11.20
CA GLY A 157 -17.54 2.77 -10.62
C GLY A 157 -16.72 3.77 -9.81
N GLY A 158 -16.51 4.97 -10.35
CA GLY A 158 -15.83 6.07 -9.64
C GLY A 158 -16.56 6.54 -8.38
N MET A 159 -17.90 6.59 -8.39
CA MET A 159 -18.68 6.95 -7.20
C MET A 159 -18.62 5.87 -6.12
N ARG A 160 -18.67 4.59 -6.51
CA ARG A 160 -18.46 3.47 -5.56
C ARG A 160 -17.06 3.54 -4.94
N GLN A 161 -16.04 3.83 -5.74
CA GLN A 161 -14.68 3.99 -5.23
C GLN A 161 -14.57 5.15 -4.23
N ARG A 162 -15.17 6.30 -4.55
CA ARG A 162 -15.26 7.45 -3.64
C ARG A 162 -15.99 7.11 -2.34
N ALA A 163 -17.05 6.31 -2.40
CA ALA A 163 -17.78 5.88 -1.20
C ALA A 163 -16.93 4.96 -0.31
N ILE A 164 -16.12 4.09 -0.90
CA ILE A 164 -15.18 3.25 -0.15
C ILE A 164 -14.07 4.09 0.49
N ILE A 165 -13.54 5.09 -0.23
CA ILE A 165 -12.58 6.05 0.33
C ILE A 165 -13.22 6.83 1.50
N ALA A 166 -14.49 7.24 1.36
CA ALA A 166 -15.25 7.87 2.45
C ALA A 166 -15.38 6.95 3.67
N MET A 167 -15.66 5.65 3.46
CA MET A 167 -15.74 4.67 4.54
C MET A 167 -14.40 4.48 5.27
N ALA A 168 -13.28 4.56 4.55
CA ALA A 168 -11.94 4.55 5.16
C ALA A 168 -11.67 5.83 5.97
N LEU A 169 -12.18 6.98 5.50
CA LEU A 169 -11.96 8.29 6.13
C LEU A 169 -12.84 8.57 7.34
N ILE A 170 -14.02 7.94 7.46
CA ILE A 170 -15.06 8.37 8.41
C ILE A 170 -14.62 8.38 9.88
N MET A 171 -13.62 7.57 10.22
CA MET A 171 -13.07 7.46 11.57
C MET A 171 -11.93 8.44 11.85
N ASN A 172 -11.50 9.23 10.85
CA ASN A 172 -10.33 10.10 10.84
C ASN A 172 -9.02 9.37 11.21
N PRO A 173 -8.64 8.31 10.46
CA PRO A 173 -7.42 7.56 10.73
C PRO A 173 -6.17 8.39 10.43
N GLU A 174 -5.05 8.11 11.12
CA GLU A 174 -3.77 8.74 10.80
C GLU A 174 -3.10 8.15 9.55
N VAL A 175 -3.37 6.88 9.22
CA VAL A 175 -2.82 6.19 8.05
C VAL A 175 -3.91 5.50 7.25
N ILE A 176 -3.90 5.68 5.93
CA ILE A 176 -4.77 4.94 5.01
C ILE A 176 -3.94 4.13 4.03
N ILE A 177 -4.18 2.83 4.00
CA ILE A 177 -3.60 1.92 3.01
C ILE A 177 -4.55 1.85 1.82
N LEU A 178 -4.04 2.16 0.62
CA LEU A 178 -4.78 2.14 -0.63
C LEU A 178 -4.21 1.02 -1.52
N ASP A 179 -4.89 -0.12 -1.60
CA ASP A 179 -4.43 -1.28 -2.37
C ASP A 179 -5.06 -1.31 -3.77
N GLU A 180 -4.31 -0.84 -4.75
CA GLU A 180 -4.75 -0.62 -6.14
C GLU A 180 -6.08 0.15 -6.24
N PRO A 181 -6.15 1.39 -5.72
CA PRO A 181 -7.41 2.14 -5.61
C PRO A 181 -8.02 2.54 -6.97
N THR A 182 -7.33 2.29 -8.08
CA THR A 182 -7.69 2.74 -9.42
C THR A 182 -7.72 1.62 -10.47
N SER A 183 -7.33 0.38 -10.15
CA SER A 183 -7.08 -0.66 -11.17
C SER A 183 -8.31 -1.11 -11.97
N ALA A 184 -9.52 -0.95 -11.42
CA ALA A 184 -10.78 -1.33 -12.09
C ALA A 184 -11.53 -0.14 -12.72
N LEU A 185 -10.88 1.00 -12.91
CA LEU A 185 -11.49 2.24 -13.37
C LEU A 185 -10.91 2.68 -14.72
N ASP A 186 -11.71 3.38 -15.52
CA ASP A 186 -11.24 4.02 -16.75
C ASP A 186 -10.24 5.16 -16.44
N VAL A 187 -9.37 5.48 -17.39
CA VAL A 187 -8.25 6.42 -17.23
C VAL A 187 -8.68 7.79 -16.68
N LEU A 188 -9.82 8.33 -17.15
CA LEU A 188 -10.33 9.62 -16.67
C LEU A 188 -10.78 9.53 -15.22
N THR A 189 -11.49 8.45 -14.86
CA THR A 189 -11.88 8.20 -13.48
C THR A 189 -10.66 7.98 -12.57
N GLN A 190 -9.61 7.28 -13.03
CA GLN A 190 -8.37 7.11 -12.27
C GLN A 190 -7.73 8.46 -11.91
N ALA A 191 -7.57 9.35 -12.90
CA ALA A 191 -7.04 10.71 -12.68
C ALA A 191 -7.91 11.50 -11.68
N ASN A 192 -9.22 11.39 -11.78
CA ASN A 192 -10.16 12.04 -10.86
C ASN A 192 -10.04 11.50 -9.42
N ILE A 193 -9.79 10.21 -9.24
CA ILE A 193 -9.52 9.61 -7.92
C ILE A 193 -8.18 10.07 -7.37
N MET A 194 -7.12 10.13 -8.19
CA MET A 194 -5.82 10.64 -7.75
C MET A 194 -5.89 12.11 -7.33
N ASN A 195 -6.60 12.95 -8.07
CA ASN A 195 -6.82 14.35 -7.70
C ASN A 195 -7.61 14.48 -6.39
N LEU A 196 -8.59 13.61 -6.16
CA LEU A 196 -9.27 13.54 -4.88
C LEU A 196 -8.30 13.16 -3.74
N LEU A 197 -7.46 12.15 -3.93
CA LEU A 197 -6.48 11.73 -2.91
C LEU A 197 -5.47 12.84 -2.60
N LYS A 198 -4.99 13.58 -3.61
CA LYS A 198 -4.13 14.77 -3.41
C LYS A 198 -4.82 15.84 -2.56
N LYS A 199 -6.10 16.11 -2.83
CA LYS A 199 -6.90 17.05 -2.05
C LYS A 199 -7.03 16.58 -0.59
N ILE A 200 -7.38 15.32 -0.37
CA ILE A 200 -7.51 14.73 0.98
C ILE A 200 -6.18 14.80 1.73
N LYS A 201 -5.06 14.44 1.09
CA LYS A 201 -3.71 14.53 1.67
C LYS A 201 -3.44 15.93 2.22
N LYS A 202 -3.75 16.96 1.41
CA LYS A 202 -3.51 18.37 1.76
C LYS A 202 -4.42 18.86 2.89
N GLU A 203 -5.69 18.46 2.90
CA GLU A 203 -6.70 18.98 3.83
C GLU A 203 -6.72 18.24 5.18
N ALA A 204 -6.45 16.94 5.20
CA ALA A 204 -6.69 16.09 6.37
C ALA A 204 -5.42 15.70 7.14
N SER A 205 -4.22 16.08 6.69
CA SER A 205 -2.92 15.68 7.29
C SER A 205 -2.79 14.15 7.48
N ILE A 206 -3.41 13.38 6.59
CA ILE A 206 -3.41 11.91 6.60
C ILE A 206 -2.18 11.40 5.85
N SER A 207 -1.55 10.35 6.37
CA SER A 207 -0.50 9.63 5.65
C SER A 207 -1.08 8.50 4.81
N PHE A 208 -0.52 8.28 3.62
CA PHE A 208 -0.96 7.22 2.71
C PHE A 208 0.10 6.14 2.53
N ILE A 209 -0.33 4.89 2.40
CA ILE A 209 0.46 3.84 1.75
C ILE A 209 -0.28 3.48 0.46
N LEU A 210 0.22 3.96 -0.67
CA LEU A 210 -0.34 3.70 -1.99
C LEU A 210 0.34 2.47 -2.59
N ILE A 211 -0.40 1.37 -2.69
CA ILE A 211 0.05 0.17 -3.40
C ILE A 211 -0.48 0.24 -4.82
N THR A 212 0.44 0.15 -5.78
CA THR A 212 0.09 0.15 -7.20
C THR A 212 1.17 -0.56 -8.01
N HIS A 213 0.80 -1.07 -9.17
CA HIS A 213 1.73 -1.51 -10.20
C HIS A 213 1.97 -0.42 -11.26
N ASP A 214 1.16 0.65 -11.26
CA ASP A 214 1.32 1.81 -12.15
C ASP A 214 2.30 2.82 -11.52
N VAL A 215 3.54 2.77 -11.99
CA VAL A 215 4.63 3.63 -11.54
C VAL A 215 4.38 5.10 -11.93
N GLY A 216 3.79 5.35 -13.10
CA GLY A 216 3.46 6.70 -13.55
C GLY A 216 2.44 7.37 -12.63
N LEU A 217 1.35 6.66 -12.33
CA LEU A 217 0.31 7.16 -11.42
C LEU A 217 0.84 7.39 -10.00
N SER A 218 1.74 6.52 -9.53
CA SER A 218 2.32 6.65 -8.18
C SER A 218 3.10 7.96 -7.98
N SER A 219 3.76 8.44 -9.04
CA SER A 219 4.59 9.66 -8.99
C SER A 219 3.80 10.92 -8.67
N GLU A 220 2.49 10.91 -8.92
CA GLU A 220 1.65 12.08 -8.68
C GLU A 220 1.35 12.34 -7.20
N LEU A 221 1.49 11.33 -6.33
CA LEU A 221 1.08 11.40 -4.92
C LEU A 221 2.21 11.08 -3.93
N ALA A 222 3.21 10.32 -4.36
CA ALA A 222 4.28 9.79 -3.52
C ALA A 222 5.27 10.85 -3.06
N ASP A 223 5.67 10.78 -1.78
CA ASP A 223 6.87 11.48 -1.26
C ASP A 223 8.02 10.49 -1.05
N LYS A 224 7.68 9.22 -0.78
CA LYS A 224 8.61 8.10 -0.63
C LYS A 224 8.21 6.96 -1.56
N VAL A 225 9.19 6.18 -2.01
CA VAL A 225 8.97 4.99 -2.83
C VAL A 225 9.67 3.80 -2.20
N ALA A 226 8.92 2.72 -2.01
CA ALA A 226 9.39 1.38 -1.67
C ALA A 226 9.18 0.46 -2.86
N VAL A 227 10.26 -0.05 -3.44
CA VAL A 227 10.20 -1.06 -4.51
C VAL A 227 10.27 -2.45 -3.90
N MET A 228 9.20 -3.21 -4.05
CA MET A 228 9.10 -4.57 -3.53
C MET A 228 9.31 -5.60 -4.64
N TYR A 229 10.27 -6.49 -4.44
CA TYR A 229 10.53 -7.63 -5.29
C TYR A 229 10.63 -8.91 -4.47
N ALA A 230 9.88 -9.92 -4.91
CA ALA A 230 9.88 -11.26 -4.34
C ALA A 230 9.89 -11.31 -2.78
N GLY A 231 8.98 -10.58 -2.12
CA GLY A 231 8.85 -10.57 -0.67
C GLY A 231 9.73 -9.56 0.08
N GLN A 232 10.64 -8.86 -0.60
CA GLN A 232 11.60 -7.94 0.02
C GLN A 232 11.45 -6.53 -0.55
N ILE A 233 11.74 -5.49 0.24
CA ILE A 233 12.00 -4.16 -0.32
C ILE A 233 13.43 -4.14 -0.83
N VAL A 234 13.60 -3.95 -2.13
CA VAL A 234 14.91 -3.91 -2.80
C VAL A 234 15.46 -2.50 -2.93
N GLU A 235 14.60 -1.49 -2.84
CA GLU A 235 14.98 -0.09 -2.84
C GLU A 235 13.94 0.73 -2.07
N PHE A 236 14.42 1.62 -1.20
CA PHE A 236 13.59 2.57 -0.47
C PHE A 236 14.22 3.96 -0.56
N ASN A 237 13.51 4.90 -1.15
CA ASN A 237 14.07 6.19 -1.56
C ASN A 237 13.02 7.32 -1.45
N ASP A 238 13.46 8.57 -1.50
CA ASP A 238 12.55 9.69 -1.77
C ASP A 238 12.06 9.65 -3.21
N ALA A 239 10.83 10.14 -3.44
CA ALA A 239 10.19 10.09 -4.74
C ALA A 239 11.00 10.82 -5.82
N GLU A 240 11.52 12.00 -5.51
CA GLU A 240 12.32 12.81 -6.45
C GLU A 240 13.56 12.06 -6.94
N SER A 241 14.34 11.48 -6.02
CA SER A 241 15.52 10.67 -6.35
C SER A 241 15.14 9.37 -7.07
N PHE A 242 14.06 8.71 -6.64
CA PHE A 242 13.62 7.44 -7.23
C PHE A 242 13.21 7.59 -8.70
N TYR A 243 12.31 8.54 -9.01
CA TYR A 243 11.78 8.69 -10.36
C TYR A 243 12.82 9.28 -11.33
N SER A 244 13.83 10.00 -10.83
CA SER A 244 14.92 10.54 -11.64
C SER A 244 16.08 9.56 -11.84
N SER A 245 16.47 8.83 -10.80
CA SER A 245 17.64 7.94 -10.83
C SER A 245 17.41 6.70 -9.93
N PRO A 246 16.58 5.75 -10.38
CA PRO A 246 16.37 4.50 -9.64
C PRO A 246 17.68 3.69 -9.58
N LEU A 247 17.96 3.08 -8.43
CA LEU A 247 19.25 2.45 -8.17
C LEU A 247 19.24 0.95 -8.46
N HIS A 248 18.30 0.20 -7.88
CA HIS A 248 18.30 -1.24 -8.03
C HIS A 248 18.03 -1.62 -9.51
N PRO A 249 18.73 -2.61 -10.10
CA PRO A 249 18.51 -2.97 -11.50
C PRO A 249 17.07 -3.34 -11.85
N TYR A 250 16.32 -3.90 -10.90
CA TYR A 250 14.87 -4.10 -11.02
C TYR A 250 14.10 -2.77 -11.11
N SER A 251 14.39 -1.79 -10.26
CA SER A 251 13.78 -0.47 -10.26
C SER A 251 14.05 0.27 -11.58
N GLN A 252 15.28 0.19 -12.09
CA GLN A 252 15.67 0.77 -13.38
C GLN A 252 14.82 0.17 -14.51
N LYS A 253 14.66 -1.15 -14.55
CA LYS A 253 13.82 -1.80 -15.55
C LYS A 253 12.33 -1.51 -15.39
N LEU A 254 11.83 -1.40 -14.15
CA LEU A 254 10.45 -0.94 -13.90
C LEU A 254 10.24 0.45 -14.50
N MET A 255 11.14 1.39 -14.25
CA MET A 255 11.06 2.74 -14.83
C MET A 255 11.17 2.73 -16.36
N ALA A 256 12.05 1.91 -16.93
CA ALA A 256 12.21 1.77 -18.38
C ALA A 256 11.00 1.14 -19.08
N SER A 257 10.14 0.43 -18.33
CA SER A 257 8.89 -0.15 -18.84
C SER A 257 7.72 0.84 -18.91
N VAL A 258 7.88 2.04 -18.32
CA VAL A 258 6.83 3.07 -18.33
C VAL A 258 6.93 3.90 -19.61
N PRO A 259 5.86 4.01 -20.42
CA PRO A 259 5.85 4.86 -21.61
C PRO A 259 6.04 6.34 -21.23
N THR A 260 6.88 7.06 -21.99
CA THR A 260 7.09 8.50 -21.80
C THR A 260 6.45 9.30 -22.93
N LEU A 261 5.66 10.33 -22.62
CA LEU A 261 5.02 11.20 -23.62
C LEU A 261 6.01 12.05 -24.44
N ARG A 262 7.23 12.28 -23.91
CA ARG A 262 8.19 13.26 -24.45
C ARG A 262 9.37 12.65 -25.21
N ALA A 263 9.54 11.34 -25.18
CA ALA A 263 10.66 10.68 -25.83
C ALA A 263 10.15 9.47 -26.62
N ASP A 264 10.62 9.34 -27.85
CA ASP A 264 10.36 8.20 -28.74
C ASP A 264 11.19 6.98 -28.30
N ARG A 265 11.07 6.63 -27.01
CA ARG A 265 11.74 5.48 -26.41
C ARG A 265 10.77 4.31 -26.42
N THR A 266 11.17 3.23 -27.08
CA THR A 266 10.44 1.96 -27.01
C THR A 266 10.51 1.43 -25.57
N PRO A 267 9.37 1.22 -24.89
CA PRO A 267 9.36 0.67 -23.54
C PRO A 267 10.08 -0.67 -23.48
N GLU A 268 10.94 -0.83 -22.48
CA GLU A 268 11.64 -2.10 -22.25
C GLU A 268 10.80 -3.01 -21.36
N TYR A 269 10.88 -4.32 -21.58
CA TYR A 269 10.25 -5.30 -20.71
C TYR A 269 11.28 -5.99 -19.82
N ILE A 270 10.84 -6.47 -18.65
CA ILE A 270 11.70 -7.20 -17.74
C ILE A 270 11.71 -8.67 -18.17
N PRO A 271 12.83 -9.22 -18.69
CA PRO A 271 12.87 -10.58 -19.22
C PRO A 271 12.65 -11.64 -18.12
N GLY A 272 12.18 -12.82 -18.54
CA GLY A 272 11.90 -13.95 -17.65
C GLY A 272 10.64 -13.80 -16.81
N SER A 273 10.39 -14.76 -15.92
CA SER A 273 9.24 -14.76 -15.03
C SER A 273 9.64 -14.44 -13.59
N PRO A 274 8.75 -13.87 -12.76
CA PRO A 274 8.98 -13.73 -11.33
C PRO A 274 9.31 -15.08 -10.70
N ILE A 275 10.25 -15.09 -9.75
CA ILE A 275 10.60 -16.30 -9.02
C ILE A 275 9.46 -16.74 -8.12
N SER A 276 9.44 -18.04 -7.80
CA SER A 276 8.57 -18.57 -6.75
C SER A 276 8.91 -17.94 -5.40
N LEU A 277 7.89 -17.49 -4.66
CA LEU A 277 8.04 -17.09 -3.26
C LEU A 277 8.10 -18.29 -2.30
N ILE A 278 7.82 -19.49 -2.80
CA ILE A 278 8.02 -20.75 -2.06
C ILE A 278 9.49 -21.11 -2.20
N ASN A 279 10.20 -21.17 -1.07
CA ASN A 279 11.63 -21.46 -0.99
C ASN A 279 12.47 -20.62 -1.99
N PRO A 280 12.46 -19.27 -1.85
CA PRO A 280 13.23 -18.41 -2.74
C PRO A 280 14.74 -18.69 -2.61
N PRO A 281 15.55 -18.34 -3.63
CA PRO A 281 16.99 -18.57 -3.60
C PRO A 281 17.65 -17.85 -2.42
N GLU A 282 18.79 -18.39 -1.98
CA GLU A 282 19.59 -17.82 -0.87
C GLU A 282 20.31 -16.52 -1.27
N GLY A 283 20.53 -16.33 -2.58
CA GLY A 283 21.18 -15.15 -3.14
C GLY A 283 20.22 -14.00 -3.45
N CYS A 284 20.71 -13.03 -4.22
CA CYS A 284 19.86 -11.97 -4.77
C CYS A 284 18.70 -12.57 -5.58
N ARG A 285 17.47 -12.32 -5.13
CA ARG A 285 16.24 -12.84 -5.77
C ARG A 285 16.06 -12.40 -7.21
N PHE A 286 16.65 -11.28 -7.60
CA PHE A 286 16.58 -10.74 -8.95
C PHE A 286 17.74 -11.21 -9.85
N ALA A 287 18.71 -11.98 -9.34
CA ALA A 287 19.94 -12.32 -10.05
C ALA A 287 19.69 -12.95 -11.43
N ASP A 288 18.71 -13.84 -11.57
CA ASP A 288 18.41 -14.53 -12.82
C ASP A 288 17.79 -13.63 -13.90
N ARG A 289 17.27 -12.45 -13.51
CA ARG A 289 16.66 -11.45 -14.42
C ARG A 289 17.52 -10.17 -14.53
N CYS A 290 18.64 -10.13 -13.81
CA CYS A 290 19.52 -8.99 -13.72
C CYS A 290 20.59 -9.02 -14.81
N GLY A 291 20.61 -8.00 -15.68
CA GLY A 291 21.67 -7.84 -16.70
C GLY A 291 23.04 -7.45 -16.10
N LEU A 292 23.06 -7.07 -14.82
CA LEU A 292 24.24 -6.65 -14.06
C LEU A 292 24.62 -7.70 -12.99
N ARG A 293 24.23 -8.97 -13.18
CA ARG A 293 24.54 -10.06 -12.24
C ARG A 293 26.05 -10.24 -12.11
N MET A 294 26.52 -10.35 -10.87
CA MET A 294 27.91 -10.66 -10.52
C MET A 294 27.98 -12.01 -9.78
N PRO A 295 29.15 -12.69 -9.71
CA PRO A 295 29.30 -13.93 -8.95
C PRO A 295 28.86 -13.83 -7.48
N VAL A 296 29.11 -12.68 -6.85
CA VAL A 296 28.69 -12.40 -5.46
C VAL A 296 27.17 -12.37 -5.27
N CYS A 297 26.38 -12.16 -6.34
CA CYS A 297 24.91 -12.19 -6.28
C CYS A 297 24.33 -13.57 -5.95
N SER A 298 25.14 -14.62 -5.94
CA SER A 298 24.78 -15.92 -5.35
C SER A 298 24.56 -15.86 -3.84
N LYS A 299 25.04 -14.80 -3.17
CA LYS A 299 24.81 -14.49 -1.76
C LYS A 299 23.78 -13.38 -1.60
N GLU A 300 23.06 -13.38 -0.47
CA GLU A 300 22.07 -12.36 -0.14
C GLU A 300 22.72 -10.96 -0.12
N PRO A 301 22.22 -10.00 -0.91
CA PRO A 301 22.76 -8.65 -0.94
C PRO A 301 22.51 -7.91 0.39
N PRO A 302 23.48 -7.12 0.89
CA PRO A 302 23.30 -6.33 2.08
C PRO A 302 22.33 -5.17 1.84
N LEU A 303 21.77 -4.62 2.91
CA LEU A 303 21.09 -3.33 2.87
C LEU A 303 22.14 -2.21 2.92
N VAL A 304 22.35 -1.55 1.79
CA VAL A 304 23.29 -0.42 1.68
C VAL A 304 22.54 0.86 1.99
N SER A 305 22.95 1.57 3.05
CA SER A 305 22.38 2.88 3.39
C SER A 305 22.89 3.97 2.44
N LEU A 306 21.98 4.84 2.02
CA LEU A 306 22.24 6.00 1.15
C LEU A 306 22.08 7.33 1.93
N GLY A 307 22.00 7.25 3.26
CA GLY A 307 21.66 8.36 4.14
C GLY A 307 20.18 8.75 4.13
N ALA A 308 19.75 9.52 5.13
CA ALA A 308 18.37 10.00 5.29
C ALA A 308 17.31 8.87 5.23
N GLU A 309 17.60 7.74 5.86
CA GLU A 309 16.74 6.54 5.93
C GLU A 309 16.49 5.86 4.57
N ARG A 310 17.22 6.25 3.51
CA ARG A 310 17.17 5.63 2.19
C ARG A 310 18.13 4.46 2.12
N TYR A 311 17.77 3.44 1.35
CA TYR A 311 18.61 2.27 1.16
C TYR A 311 18.34 1.55 -0.15
N VAL A 312 19.33 0.77 -0.57
CA VAL A 312 19.22 -0.16 -1.71
C VAL A 312 19.80 -1.51 -1.31
N LYS A 313 19.11 -2.59 -1.70
CA LYS A 313 19.52 -3.97 -1.41
C LYS A 313 20.23 -4.59 -2.60
N CYS A 314 21.46 -4.17 -2.87
CA CYS A 314 22.20 -4.62 -4.05
C CYS A 314 23.72 -4.55 -3.87
N TRP A 315 24.43 -5.59 -4.34
CA TRP A 315 25.89 -5.67 -4.31
C TRP A 315 26.59 -4.57 -5.13
N LEU A 316 25.93 -3.98 -6.13
CA LEU A 316 26.51 -2.87 -6.92
C LEU A 316 26.86 -1.64 -6.08
N TYR A 317 26.23 -1.50 -4.91
CA TYR A 317 26.42 -0.37 -4.01
C TYR A 317 27.15 -0.76 -2.72
N ALA A 318 27.46 -2.05 -2.54
CA ALA A 318 28.23 -2.54 -1.41
C ALA A 318 29.72 -2.27 -1.71
N ARG A 319 30.27 -1.23 -1.08
CA ARG A 319 31.70 -0.90 -1.12
C ARG A 319 32.48 -1.71 -0.09
#